data_AF-A0A559PJI8-F1
#
_entry.id   AF-A0A559PJI8-F1
#
_cell.length_a   1.000
_cell.length_b   1.000
_cell.length_c   1.000
_cell.angle_alpha   90.00
_cell.angle_beta   90.00
_cell.angle_gamma   90.00
#
_symmetry.space_group_name_H-M   'P 1'
#
loop_
_entity.id
_entity.type
_entity.pdbx_description
1 polymer ?
#
loop_
_entity_poly.entity_id
_entity_poly.type
_entity_poly.pdbx_seq_one_letter_code
_entity_poly.pdbx_strand_id
1 'polypeptide(L)'
;MIFKLAIKIVFLAIEIFLGFYSLVMTDSLAIKFLFFAFTAVIVAFAITKFTNRILPSDIDSFPSDDIVPEEYREKENLPLN
;
A
#
# COMPACT_ATOMS: atom_id res chain seq x y z
N MET A 1 3.41 -19.00 11.19
CA MET A 1 4.22 -18.06 10.37
C MET A 1 4.75 -18.67 9.08
N ILE A 2 5.10 -19.97 9.04
CA ILE A 2 5.60 -20.68 7.84
C ILE A 2 4.64 -20.66 6.64
N PHE A 3 3.32 -20.81 6.89
CA PHE A 3 2.32 -20.92 5.82
C PHE A 3 2.20 -19.64 4.97
N LYS A 4 2.32 -18.46 5.61
CA LYS A 4 2.33 -17.16 4.92
C LYS A 4 3.59 -16.95 4.07
N LEU A 5 4.71 -17.57 4.45
CA LEU A 5 5.96 -17.56 3.67
C LEU A 5 5.89 -18.55 2.51
N ALA A 6 5.37 -19.75 2.75
CA ALA A 6 5.20 -20.79 1.74
C ALA A 6 4.36 -20.30 0.55
N ILE A 7 3.23 -19.64 0.81
CA ILE A 7 2.38 -19.06 -0.23
C ILE A 7 3.15 -18.03 -1.08
N LYS A 8 3.97 -17.17 -0.48
CA LYS A 8 4.78 -16.19 -1.23
C LYS A 8 5.80 -16.88 -2.15
N ILE A 9 6.43 -17.95 -1.65
CA ILE A 9 7.43 -18.72 -2.40
C ILE A 9 6.76 -19.44 -3.58
N VAL A 10 5.56 -20.01 -3.38
CA VAL A 10 4.79 -20.66 -4.44
C VAL A 10 4.41 -19.65 -5.52
N PHE A 11 3.92 -18.48 -5.15
CA PHE A 11 3.61 -17.41 -6.12
C PHE A 11 4.84 -17.01 -6.95
N LEU A 12 6.00 -16.87 -6.31
CA LEU A 12 7.25 -16.55 -7.00
C LEU A 12 7.72 -17.69 -7.91
N ALA A 13 7.57 -18.94 -7.48
CA ALA A 13 7.92 -20.09 -8.31
C ALA A 13 7.03 -20.17 -9.56
N ILE A 14 5.72 -19.96 -9.41
CA ILE A 14 4.78 -19.91 -10.54
C ILE A 14 5.16 -18.78 -11.50
N GLU A 15 5.50 -17.59 -11.01
CA GLU A 15 5.94 -16.46 -11.83
C GLU A 15 7.17 -16.82 -12.67
N ILE A 16 8.19 -17.43 -12.06
CA ILE A 16 9.42 -17.83 -12.76
C ILE A 16 9.11 -18.88 -13.84
N PHE A 17 8.30 -19.89 -13.51
CA PHE A 17 7.91 -20.92 -14.48
C PHE A 17 7.11 -20.33 -15.64
N LEU A 18 6.13 -19.47 -15.33
CA LEU A 18 5.26 -18.85 -16.33
C LEU A 18 6.05 -17.88 -17.21
N GLY A 19 6.99 -17.12 -16.63
CA GLY A 19 7.91 -16.26 -17.36
C GLY A 19 8.84 -17.04 -18.27
N PHE A 20 9.44 -18.13 -17.78
CA PHE A 20 10.28 -19.00 -18.63
C PHE A 20 9.47 -19.61 -19.77
N TYR A 21 8.28 -20.15 -19.47
CA TYR A 21 7.42 -20.78 -20.47
C TYR A 21 6.92 -19.78 -21.52
N SER A 22 6.59 -18.56 -21.08
CA SER A 22 6.11 -17.48 -21.95
C SER A 22 7.21 -16.84 -22.79
N LEU A 23 8.44 -16.74 -22.28
CA LEU A 23 9.50 -15.97 -22.94
C LEU A 23 10.40 -16.86 -23.80
N VAL A 24 10.66 -18.09 -23.36
CA VAL A 24 11.64 -18.99 -23.98
C VAL A 24 10.98 -20.13 -24.74
N MET A 25 9.84 -20.64 -24.25
CA MET A 25 9.32 -21.94 -24.68
C MET A 25 8.12 -21.87 -25.63
N THR A 26 7.42 -20.74 -25.68
CA THR A 26 6.17 -20.64 -26.45
C THR A 26 5.91 -19.21 -26.93
N ASP A 27 5.57 -19.08 -28.22
CA ASP A 27 5.17 -17.81 -28.82
C ASP A 27 3.65 -17.52 -28.76
N SER A 28 2.90 -18.37 -28.05
CA SER A 28 1.45 -18.23 -27.90
C SER A 28 1.08 -16.91 -27.24
N LEU A 29 0.19 -16.16 -27.90
CA LEU A 29 -0.34 -14.90 -27.39
C LEU A 29 -1.05 -15.09 -26.04
N ALA A 30 -1.75 -16.22 -25.87
CA ALA A 30 -2.49 -16.50 -24.64
C ALA A 30 -1.55 -16.69 -23.44
N ILE A 31 -0.41 -17.36 -23.62
CA ILE A 31 0.58 -17.56 -22.56
C ILE A 31 1.29 -16.26 -22.20
N LYS A 32 1.61 -15.43 -23.20
CA LYS A 32 2.19 -14.09 -22.99
C LYS A 32 1.24 -13.18 -22.24
N PHE A 33 -0.05 -13.22 -22.59
CA PHE A 33 -1.08 -12.48 -21.87
C PHE A 33 -1.27 -12.98 -20.44
N LEU A 34 -1.26 -14.31 -20.23
CA LEU A 34 -1.38 -14.89 -18.90
C LEU A 34 -0.19 -14.54 -18.00
N PHE A 35 1.02 -14.59 -18.53
CA PHE A 35 2.22 -14.12 -17.85
C PHE A 35 2.08 -12.64 -17.47
N PHE A 36 1.77 -11.78 -18.44
CA PHE A 36 1.57 -10.35 -18.20
C PHE A 36 0.51 -10.06 -17.12
N ALA A 37 -0.65 -10.72 -17.19
CA ALA A 37 -1.72 -10.53 -16.23
C ALA A 37 -1.29 -10.96 -14.81
N PHE A 38 -0.59 -12.09 -14.69
CA PHE A 38 -0.11 -12.59 -13.41
C PHE A 38 0.96 -11.66 -12.81
N THR A 39 1.93 -11.22 -13.62
CA THR A 39 2.93 -10.21 -13.23
C THR A 39 2.26 -8.90 -12.80
N ALA A 40 1.25 -8.43 -13.54
CA ALA A 40 0.54 -7.19 -13.23
C ALA A 40 -0.17 -7.26 -11.87
N VAL A 41 -0.76 -8.41 -11.52
CA VAL A 41 -1.36 -8.61 -10.19
C VAL A 41 -0.30 -8.53 -9.08
N ILE A 42 0.86 -9.17 -9.27
CA ILE A 42 1.96 -9.13 -8.29
C ILE A 42 2.46 -7.69 -8.10
N VAL A 43 2.68 -6.98 -9.20
CA VAL A 43 3.15 -5.59 -9.20
C VAL A 43 2.10 -4.66 -8.57
N ALA A 44 0.82 -4.82 -8.90
CA ALA A 44 -0.26 -4.04 -8.30
C ALA A 44 -0.29 -4.22 -6.78
N PHE A 45 -0.21 -5.46 -6.28
CA PHE A 45 -0.13 -5.73 -4.84
C PHE A 45 1.12 -5.11 -4.19
N ALA A 46 2.27 -5.17 -4.88
CA ALA A 46 3.50 -4.55 -4.40
C ALA A 46 3.36 -3.03 -4.30
N ILE A 47 2.80 -2.38 -5.33
CA ILE A 47 2.55 -0.94 -5.38
C ILE A 47 1.55 -0.55 -4.30
N THR A 48 0.38 -1.17 -4.19
CA THR A 48 -0.61 -0.84 -3.15
C THR A 48 0.00 -0.88 -1.75
N LYS A 49 0.83 -1.88 -1.47
CA LYS A 49 1.51 -1.99 -0.18
C LYS A 49 2.56 -0.87 0.03
N PHE A 50 3.24 -0.47 -1.04
CA PHE A 50 4.24 0.60 -1.00
C PHE A 50 3.59 1.97 -0.86
N THR A 51 2.52 2.21 -1.62
CA THR A 51 1.64 3.38 -1.57
C THR A 51 1.09 3.59 -0.16
N ASN A 52 0.53 2.56 0.49
CA ASN A 52 0.04 2.66 1.88
C ASN A 52 1.13 2.96 2.92
N ARG A 53 2.41 2.77 2.58
CA ARG A 53 3.54 3.09 3.46
C ARG A 53 4.11 4.48 3.19
N ILE A 54 3.99 4.96 1.94
CA ILE A 54 4.56 6.24 1.49
C ILE A 54 3.57 7.38 1.67
N LEU A 55 2.28 7.16 1.40
CA LEU A 55 1.28 8.16 1.69
C LEU A 55 1.11 8.25 3.21
N PRO A 56 1.28 9.44 3.81
CA PRO A 56 0.86 9.65 5.19
C PRO A 56 -0.62 9.27 5.26
N SER A 57 -1.00 8.48 6.27
CA SER A 57 -2.42 8.19 6.47
C SER A 57 -3.13 9.52 6.69
N ASP A 58 -4.30 9.71 6.09
CA ASP A 58 -5.12 10.94 6.19
C ASP A 58 -5.41 11.41 7.64
N ILE A 59 -5.02 10.60 8.63
CA ILE A 59 -5.06 10.87 10.07
C ILE A 59 -4.09 12.01 10.49
N ASP A 60 -3.01 12.24 9.75
CA ASP A 60 -2.04 13.30 10.07
C ASP A 60 -2.42 14.67 9.46
N SER A 61 -3.53 14.72 8.70
CA SER A 61 -3.95 15.93 7.95
C SER A 61 -5.03 16.75 8.64
N PHE A 62 -5.56 16.28 9.78
CA PHE A 62 -6.37 17.15 10.63
C PHE A 62 -5.43 17.84 11.61
N PRO A 63 -5.24 19.17 11.54
CA PRO A 63 -4.74 19.86 12.71
C PRO A 63 -5.75 19.52 13.81
N SER A 64 -5.28 18.99 14.94
CA SER A 64 -6.10 18.99 16.13
C SER A 64 -6.61 20.42 16.28
N ASP A 65 -7.93 20.58 16.49
CA ASP A 65 -8.59 21.85 16.78
C ASP A 65 -8.14 22.41 18.15
N ASP A 66 -6.83 22.40 18.41
CA ASP A 66 -6.17 22.99 19.56
C ASP A 66 -5.77 24.45 19.26
N ILE A 67 -6.29 25.04 18.19
CA ILE A 67 -6.35 26.50 18.06
C ILE A 67 -7.53 26.99 18.91
N VAL A 68 -7.38 26.89 20.23
CA VAL A 68 -8.10 27.79 21.13
C VAL A 68 -7.26 29.07 21.15
N PRO A 69 -7.76 30.21 20.64
CA PRO A 69 -7.06 31.48 20.82
C PRO A 69 -6.93 31.74 22.33
N GLU A 70 -5.70 31.87 22.80
CA GLU A 70 -5.33 32.27 24.18
C GLU A 70 -6.06 33.56 24.66
N GLU A 71 -6.68 34.30 23.73
CA GLU A 71 -7.46 35.52 23.98
C GLU A 71 -8.75 35.29 24.81
N TYR A 72 -9.18 34.04 25.02
CA TYR A 72 -10.35 33.74 25.88
C TYR A 72 -10.02 33.39 27.33
N ARG A 73 -8.75 33.12 27.70
CA ARG A 73 -8.40 32.80 29.11
C ARG A 73 -8.20 34.01 30.01
N GLU A 74 -8.04 35.22 29.45
CA GLU A 74 -7.83 36.42 30.27
C GLU A 74 -9.13 37.01 30.85
N LYS A 75 -10.29 36.74 30.22
CA LYS A 75 -11.58 37.30 30.68
C LYS A 75 -12.25 36.53 31.82
N GLU A 76 -11.75 35.33 32.16
CA GLU A 76 -12.29 34.52 33.27
C GLU A 76 -11.65 34.85 34.63
N ASN A 77 -10.51 35.56 34.64
CA ASN A 77 -9.76 35.86 35.87
C ASN A 77 -9.94 37.30 36.40
N LEU A 78 -10.90 38.07 35.88
CA LEU A 78 -11.25 39.36 36.47
C LEU A 78 -12.18 39.14 37.68
N PRO A 79 -11.78 39.54 38.91
CA PRO A 79 -12.70 39.51 40.03
C PRO A 79 -13.87 40.46 39.74
N LEU A 80 -15.10 39.93 39.82
CA LEU A 80 -16.32 40.72 39.88
C LEU A 80 -16.19 41.72 41.04
N ASN A 81 -15.97 43.00 40.70
CA ASN A 81 -16.12 44.13 41.60
C ASN A 81 -17.36 44.92 41.21
#